data_AF-A0A929FPP8-F1
#
_entry.id   AF-A0A929FPP8-F1
#
_cell.length_a   1.000
_cell.length_b   1.000
_cell.length_c   1.000
_cell.angle_alpha   90.00
_cell.angle_beta   90.00
_cell.angle_gamma   90.00
#
_symmetry.space_group_name_H-M   'P 1'
#
loop_
_entity.id
_entity.type
_entity.pdbx_description
1 polymer ?
#
loop_
_entity_poly.entity_id
_entity_poly.type
_entity_poly.pdbx_seq_one_letter_code
_entity_poly.pdbx_strand_id
1 'polypeptide(L)'
;MLIQQQPNSVPTWLAILHLLRWDKPAGRLILMVPALWAVFLAARGTPPIPLIGAIVLGTLATSAAGCAINDLWDRDIDPQVERTRTRPLASRALSIRVGIVVAAIAMGCAGILALYLNAFTFWLCVAAVPVIILYPSAKRVFPIPQLVLAIAWGFAVLISWSAVTANLEPATWLLWGATVLWTLGFDTVYAMSDREDDIKIGVRSSALFFGDRAPEAVGIFFAATAGLLVRLGLVMELHFSFWITLSIATLGWIWHYTRLRQPDIPKPVYGEVFRQNVWIGFVLLFGMIAGSIF
;
A
#
# COMPACT_ATOMS: atom_id res chain seq x y z
N MET A 1 17.24 17.91 45.41
CA MET A 1 17.74 17.13 44.26
C MET A 1 16.52 16.51 43.60
N LEU A 2 15.94 17.18 42.60
CA LEU A 2 14.74 16.70 41.91
C LEU A 2 15.17 15.52 41.04
N ILE A 3 14.69 14.33 41.39
CA ILE A 3 14.80 13.14 40.55
C ILE A 3 14.06 13.47 39.26
N GLN A 4 14.81 13.79 38.20
CA GLN A 4 14.27 13.77 36.85
C GLN A 4 13.79 12.33 36.61
N GLN A 5 12.47 12.13 36.65
CA GLN A 5 11.87 10.93 36.14
C GLN A 5 12.34 10.79 34.69
N GLN A 6 13.18 9.79 34.41
CA GLN A 6 13.46 9.38 33.05
C GLN A 6 12.10 9.12 32.39
N PRO A 7 11.79 9.74 31.24
CA PRO A 7 10.54 9.45 30.55
C PRO A 7 10.52 7.94 30.32
N ASN A 8 9.47 7.25 30.80
CA ASN A 8 9.29 5.81 30.64
C ASN A 8 9.69 5.41 29.22
N SER A 9 10.89 4.83 29.09
CA SER A 9 11.42 4.48 27.78
C SER A 9 10.56 3.33 27.25
N VAL A 10 9.88 3.59 26.13
CA VAL A 10 9.10 2.54 25.44
C VAL A 10 10.02 1.33 25.27
N PRO A 11 9.63 0.12 25.71
CA PRO A 11 10.48 -1.05 25.59
C PRO A 11 10.93 -1.24 24.14
N THR A 12 12.20 -1.60 23.91
CA THR A 12 12.78 -1.70 22.56
C THR A 12 11.95 -2.58 21.63
N TRP A 13 11.44 -3.71 22.12
CA TRP A 13 10.59 -4.61 21.34
C TRP A 13 9.28 -3.94 20.90
N LEU A 14 8.67 -3.12 21.75
CA LEU A 14 7.45 -2.38 21.44
C LEU A 14 7.74 -1.25 20.44
N ALA A 15 8.89 -0.58 20.58
CA ALA A 15 9.34 0.40 19.60
C ALA A 15 9.63 -0.26 18.23
N ILE A 16 10.14 -1.49 18.19
CA ILE A 16 10.31 -2.26 16.94
C ILE A 16 8.93 -2.61 16.35
N LEU A 17 7.96 -3.06 17.16
CA LEU A 17 6.60 -3.30 16.67
C LEU A 17 5.99 -2.05 16.05
N HIS A 18 6.17 -0.89 16.71
CA HIS A 18 5.75 0.39 16.16
C HIS A 18 6.52 0.74 14.88
N LEU A 19 7.82 0.44 14.76
CA LEU A 19 8.60 0.69 13.53
C LEU A 19 8.03 -0.12 12.35
N LEU A 20 7.69 -1.38 12.59
CA LEU A 20 7.10 -2.29 11.60
C LEU A 20 5.62 -2.03 11.30
N ARG A 21 5.01 -1.09 12.03
CA ARG A 21 3.57 -0.76 12.01
C ARG A 21 2.68 -1.93 12.41
N TRP A 22 3.19 -2.80 13.28
CA TRP A 22 2.46 -3.99 13.74
C TRP A 22 1.30 -3.66 14.69
N ASP A 23 1.25 -2.44 15.20
CA ASP A 23 0.13 -1.82 15.91
C ASP A 23 -1.02 -1.35 14.98
N LYS A 24 -0.72 -1.00 13.72
CA LYS A 24 -1.69 -0.42 12.76
C LYS A 24 -1.86 -1.30 11.51
N PRO A 25 -2.90 -2.15 11.44
CA PRO A 25 -3.00 -3.14 10.37
C PRO A 25 -3.44 -2.59 9.01
N ALA A 26 -4.08 -1.41 8.96
CA ALA A 26 -4.67 -0.91 7.72
C ALA A 26 -3.69 -0.85 6.54
N GLY A 27 -2.51 -0.24 6.72
CA GLY A 27 -1.52 -0.04 5.66
C GLY A 27 -0.97 -1.35 5.06
N ARG A 28 -0.68 -2.35 5.90
CA ARG A 28 -0.18 -3.65 5.42
C ARG A 28 -1.29 -4.49 4.76
N LEU A 29 -2.52 -4.39 5.25
CA LEU A 29 -3.65 -5.10 4.65
C LEU A 29 -3.96 -4.55 3.26
N ILE A 30 -3.96 -3.23 3.07
CA ILE A 30 -4.25 -2.65 1.76
C ILE A 30 -3.15 -2.95 0.72
N LEU A 31 -1.89 -3.12 1.14
CA LEU A 31 -0.81 -3.60 0.27
C LEU A 31 -0.96 -5.08 -0.06
N MET A 32 -1.44 -5.90 0.88
CA MET A 32 -1.63 -7.33 0.71
C MET A 32 -2.79 -7.67 -0.23
N VAL A 33 -3.86 -6.88 -0.21
CA VAL A 33 -5.06 -7.14 -1.01
C VAL A 33 -4.76 -7.32 -2.52
N PRO A 34 -4.01 -6.43 -3.20
CA PRO A 34 -3.65 -6.61 -4.61
C PRO A 34 -2.85 -7.90 -4.88
N ALA A 35 -1.98 -8.30 -3.96
CA ALA A 35 -1.25 -9.56 -4.06
C ALA A 35 -2.22 -10.76 -4.06
N LEU A 36 -3.23 -10.70 -3.20
CA LEU A 36 -4.28 -11.70 -3.12
C LEU A 36 -5.20 -11.67 -4.36
N TRP A 37 -5.60 -10.49 -4.85
CA TRP A 37 -6.33 -10.35 -6.11
C TRP A 37 -5.61 -11.08 -7.23
N ALA A 38 -4.32 -10.82 -7.39
CA ALA A 38 -3.50 -11.37 -8.45
C ALA A 38 -3.35 -12.89 -8.34
N VAL A 39 -3.00 -13.44 -7.17
CA VAL A 39 -2.79 -14.89 -7.02
C VAL A 39 -4.09 -15.68 -7.22
N PHE A 40 -5.22 -15.18 -6.74
CA PHE A 40 -6.51 -15.85 -6.91
C PHE A 40 -7.02 -15.77 -8.34
N LEU A 41 -6.93 -14.60 -9.00
CA LEU A 41 -7.33 -14.47 -10.39
C LEU A 41 -6.46 -15.33 -11.32
N ALA A 42 -5.13 -15.30 -11.13
CA ALA A 42 -4.20 -16.10 -11.92
C ALA A 42 -4.42 -17.60 -11.74
N ALA A 43 -4.80 -18.04 -10.54
CA ALA A 43 -5.11 -19.45 -10.23
C ALA A 43 -6.59 -19.82 -10.43
N ARG A 44 -7.38 -18.98 -11.12
CA ARG A 44 -8.81 -19.21 -11.37
C ARG A 44 -9.57 -19.59 -10.08
N GLY A 45 -9.34 -18.82 -9.03
CA GLY A 45 -9.98 -18.96 -7.72
C GLY A 45 -9.38 -20.02 -6.78
N THR A 46 -8.47 -20.88 -7.25
CA THR A 46 -7.98 -22.04 -6.48
C THR A 46 -6.45 -22.13 -6.37
N PRO A 47 -5.77 -21.09 -5.84
CA PRO A 47 -4.32 -21.14 -5.65
C PRO A 47 -3.91 -22.19 -4.61
N PRO A 48 -2.75 -22.86 -4.78
CA PRO A 48 -2.21 -23.75 -3.76
C PRO A 48 -2.01 -23.05 -2.41
N ILE A 49 -2.46 -23.67 -1.32
CA ILE A 49 -2.37 -23.10 0.03
C ILE A 49 -0.93 -22.65 0.41
N PRO A 50 0.13 -23.44 0.11
CA PRO A 50 1.50 -22.99 0.40
C PRO A 50 1.89 -21.71 -0.34
N LEU A 51 1.40 -21.50 -1.56
CA LEU A 51 1.64 -20.28 -2.31
C LEU A 51 0.92 -19.08 -1.68
N ILE A 52 -0.33 -19.25 -1.23
CA ILE A 52 -1.05 -18.21 -0.47
C ILE A 52 -0.24 -17.81 0.77
N GLY A 53 0.27 -18.81 1.51
CA GLY A 53 1.13 -18.59 2.68
C GLY A 53 2.40 -17.80 2.34
N ALA A 54 3.09 -18.18 1.25
CA ALA A 54 4.28 -17.47 0.78
C ALA A 54 3.98 -16.01 0.39
N ILE A 55 2.87 -15.75 -0.31
CA ILE A 55 2.46 -14.39 -0.71
C ILE A 55 2.08 -13.54 0.51
N VAL A 56 1.30 -14.08 1.45
CA VAL A 56 0.89 -13.36 2.67
C VAL A 56 2.10 -13.02 3.53
N LEU A 57 2.94 -14.01 3.85
CA LEU A 57 4.14 -13.79 4.67
C LEU A 57 5.15 -12.89 3.95
N GLY A 58 5.31 -13.06 2.64
CA GLY A 58 6.20 -12.24 1.82
C GLY A 58 5.76 -10.78 1.78
N THR A 59 4.45 -10.52 1.68
CA THR A 59 3.89 -9.17 1.73
C THR A 59 4.08 -8.54 3.11
N LEU A 60 3.86 -9.29 4.19
CA LEU A 60 4.09 -8.79 5.56
C LEU A 60 5.58 -8.45 5.80
N ALA A 61 6.50 -9.31 5.35
CA ALA A 61 7.94 -9.10 5.46
C ALA A 61 8.40 -7.90 4.61
N THR A 62 7.94 -7.79 3.37
CA THR A 62 8.28 -6.69 2.48
C THR A 62 7.69 -5.36 2.96
N SER A 63 6.45 -5.36 3.48
CA SER A 63 5.84 -4.19 4.13
C SER A 63 6.65 -3.75 5.34
N ALA A 64 7.09 -4.69 6.18
CA ALA A 64 7.92 -4.41 7.35
C ALA A 64 9.25 -3.74 6.94
N ALA A 65 9.93 -4.27 5.92
CA ALA A 65 11.14 -3.68 5.36
C ALA A 65 10.87 -2.28 4.79
N GLY A 66 9.81 -2.13 3.98
CA GLY A 66 9.43 -0.85 3.38
C GLY A 66 9.09 0.24 4.40
N CYS A 67 8.43 -0.11 5.52
CA CYS A 67 8.19 0.83 6.62
C CYS A 67 9.49 1.25 7.31
N ALA A 68 10.38 0.31 7.62
CA ALA A 68 11.66 0.62 8.25
C ALA A 68 12.56 1.49 7.34
N ILE A 69 12.61 1.17 6.04
CA ILE A 69 13.31 1.95 5.02
C ILE A 69 12.72 3.36 4.91
N ASN A 70 11.40 3.50 4.85
CA ASN A 70 10.76 4.82 4.79
C ASN A 70 11.12 5.68 6.01
N ASP A 71 11.03 5.12 7.23
CA ASP A 71 11.40 5.85 8.44
C ASP A 71 12.89 6.20 8.50
N LEU A 72 13.77 5.36 7.94
CA LEU A 72 15.20 5.68 7.82
C LEU A 72 15.44 6.88 6.91
N TRP A 73 14.74 6.96 5.77
CA TRP A 73 14.79 8.10 4.86
C TRP A 73 14.16 9.36 5.44
N ASP A 74 13.06 9.22 6.17
CA ASP A 74 12.25 10.35 6.64
C ASP A 74 12.62 10.78 8.07
N ARG A 75 13.62 10.17 8.71
CA ARG A 75 13.99 10.41 10.13
C ARG A 75 14.19 11.88 10.54
N ASP A 76 14.57 12.74 9.59
CA ASP A 76 14.82 14.17 9.82
C ASP A 76 13.63 15.06 9.39
N ILE A 77 12.69 14.50 8.63
CA ILE A 77 11.45 15.14 8.18
C ILE A 77 10.28 14.80 9.12
N ASP A 78 10.13 13.52 9.46
CA ASP A 78 9.06 12.99 10.30
C ASP A 78 8.88 13.71 11.66
N PRO A 79 9.93 14.23 12.34
CA PRO A 79 9.77 15.02 13.57
C PRO A 79 8.97 16.32 13.38
N GLN A 80 8.88 16.82 12.16
CA GLN A 80 8.25 18.10 11.80
C GLN A 80 6.78 17.94 11.38
N VAL A 81 6.27 16.72 11.31
CA VAL A 81 4.89 16.39 10.88
C VAL A 81 4.13 15.81 12.07
N GLU A 82 2.95 16.36 12.37
CA GLU A 82 2.21 16.08 13.61
C GLU A 82 1.95 14.58 13.82
N ARG A 83 1.58 13.91 12.73
CA ARG A 83 1.22 12.48 12.70
C ARG A 83 2.43 11.55 12.89
N THR A 84 3.61 11.96 12.44
CA THR A 84 4.79 11.07 12.32
C THR A 84 5.89 11.39 13.33
N ARG A 85 5.79 12.50 14.06
CA ARG A 85 6.79 12.91 15.06
C ARG A 85 7.06 11.87 16.16
N THR A 86 6.09 10.99 16.43
CA THR A 86 6.20 9.94 17.45
C THR A 86 6.80 8.63 16.92
N ARG A 87 7.10 8.54 15.61
CA ARG A 87 7.71 7.34 15.02
C ARG A 87 9.04 7.01 15.70
N PRO A 88 9.40 5.73 15.89
CA PRO A 88 10.55 5.35 16.71
C PRO A 88 11.90 5.92 16.26
N LEU A 89 12.14 6.03 14.95
CA LEU A 89 13.38 6.61 14.42
C LEU A 89 13.36 8.14 14.43
N ALA A 90 12.19 8.76 14.25
CA ALA A 90 12.01 10.22 14.30
C ALA A 90 12.16 10.75 15.73
N SER A 91 11.53 10.09 16.70
CA SER A 91 11.60 10.43 18.13
C SER A 91 12.90 9.98 18.80
N ARG A 92 13.81 9.34 18.04
CA ARG A 92 15.08 8.77 18.52
C ARG A 92 14.91 7.69 19.61
N ALA A 93 13.72 7.11 19.72
CA ALA A 93 13.46 5.95 20.58
C ALA A 93 14.20 4.69 20.11
N LEU A 94 14.48 4.59 18.80
CA LEU A 94 15.37 3.58 18.23
C LEU A 94 16.56 4.24 17.53
N SER A 95 17.72 3.59 17.60
CA SER A 95 18.89 4.01 16.84
C SER A 95 18.74 3.66 15.35
N ILE A 96 19.43 4.41 14.50
CA ILE A 96 19.50 4.16 13.05
C ILE A 96 20.02 2.74 12.77
N ARG A 97 20.99 2.25 13.56
CA ARG A 97 21.54 0.89 13.42
C ARG A 97 20.46 -0.17 13.62
N VAL A 98 19.58 0.01 14.62
CA VAL A 98 18.44 -0.90 14.83
C VAL A 98 17.50 -0.86 13.64
N GLY A 99 17.18 0.33 13.12
CA GLY A 99 16.35 0.47 11.92
C GLY A 99 16.90 -0.28 10.71
N ILE A 100 18.21 -0.17 10.44
CA ILE A 100 18.89 -0.86 9.34
C ILE A 100 18.84 -2.39 9.54
N VAL A 101 19.14 -2.87 10.75
CA VAL A 101 19.12 -4.31 11.06
C VAL A 101 17.70 -4.88 10.90
N VAL A 102 16.68 -4.18 11.40
CA VAL A 102 15.28 -4.59 11.25
C VAL A 102 14.87 -4.64 9.77
N ALA A 103 15.24 -3.64 8.98
CA ALA A 103 14.98 -3.64 7.54
C ALA A 103 15.69 -4.80 6.83
N ALA A 104 16.95 -5.08 7.18
CA ALA A 104 17.73 -6.17 6.60
C ALA A 104 17.15 -7.55 6.96
N ILE A 105 16.73 -7.76 8.20
CA ILE A 105 16.07 -9.00 8.64
C ILE A 105 14.76 -9.20 7.88
N ALA A 106 13.91 -8.16 7.83
CA ALA A 106 12.62 -8.24 7.13
C ALA A 106 12.80 -8.52 5.63
N MET A 107 13.78 -7.87 4.98
CA MET A 107 14.13 -8.14 3.58
C MET A 107 14.72 -9.54 3.39
N GLY A 108 15.54 -10.03 4.33
CA GLY A 108 16.06 -11.40 4.34
C GLY A 108 14.96 -12.45 4.42
N CYS A 109 13.97 -12.25 5.29
CA CYS A 109 12.78 -13.11 5.36
C CYS A 109 11.99 -13.12 4.04
N ALA A 110 11.78 -11.94 3.43
CA ALA A 110 11.14 -11.86 2.11
C ALA A 110 11.97 -12.58 1.02
N GLY A 111 13.29 -12.45 1.06
CA GLY A 111 14.21 -13.13 0.14
C GLY A 111 14.16 -14.65 0.27
N ILE A 112 14.13 -15.19 1.50
CA ILE A 112 13.98 -16.64 1.74
C ILE A 112 12.65 -17.15 1.17
N LEU A 113 11.55 -16.41 1.38
CA LEU A 113 10.25 -16.76 0.81
C LEU A 113 10.25 -16.67 -0.73
N ALA A 114 10.98 -15.72 -1.31
CA ALA A 114 11.10 -15.60 -2.75
C ALA A 114 11.79 -16.81 -3.41
N LEU A 115 12.66 -17.54 -2.69
CA LEU A 115 13.28 -18.78 -3.18
C LEU A 115 12.28 -19.92 -3.40
N TYR A 116 11.09 -19.85 -2.79
CA TYR A 116 10.00 -20.80 -3.04
C TYR A 116 9.31 -20.57 -4.40
N LEU A 117 9.49 -19.39 -5.00
CA LEU A 117 8.79 -18.99 -6.23
C LEU A 117 9.56 -19.45 -7.47
N ASN A 118 8.88 -19.45 -8.62
CA ASN A 118 9.54 -19.72 -9.90
C ASN A 118 10.58 -18.64 -10.24
N ALA A 119 11.54 -18.98 -11.11
CA ALA A 119 12.70 -18.12 -11.41
C ALA A 119 12.30 -16.74 -11.95
N PHE A 120 11.28 -16.67 -12.81
CA PHE A 120 10.78 -15.40 -13.34
C PHE A 120 10.24 -14.50 -12.21
N THR A 121 9.46 -15.08 -11.31
CA THR A 121 8.89 -14.37 -10.15
C THR A 121 9.97 -13.95 -9.16
N PHE A 122 10.98 -14.79 -8.92
CA PHE A 122 12.13 -14.43 -8.08
C PHE A 122 12.83 -13.17 -8.59
N TRP A 123 13.08 -13.07 -9.90
CA TRP A 123 13.70 -11.87 -10.47
C TRP A 123 12.80 -10.64 -10.43
N LEU A 124 11.46 -10.80 -10.46
CA LEU A 124 10.53 -9.70 -10.19
C LEU A 124 10.63 -9.22 -8.73
N CYS A 125 10.79 -10.12 -7.76
CA CYS A 125 11.06 -9.73 -6.37
C CYS A 125 12.36 -8.92 -6.26
N VAL A 126 13.43 -9.36 -6.94
CA VAL A 126 14.71 -8.63 -6.98
C VAL A 126 14.53 -7.25 -7.62
N ALA A 127 13.78 -7.16 -8.72
CA ALA A 127 13.50 -5.89 -9.41
C ALA A 127 12.65 -4.91 -8.55
N ALA A 128 11.84 -5.41 -7.62
CA ALA A 128 11.07 -4.57 -6.69
C ALA A 128 11.97 -3.86 -5.65
N VAL A 129 13.10 -4.47 -5.27
CA VAL A 129 13.95 -3.99 -4.16
C VAL A 129 14.46 -2.55 -4.37
N PRO A 130 15.05 -2.18 -5.54
CA PRO A 130 15.44 -0.80 -5.79
C PRO A 130 14.28 0.19 -5.66
N VAL A 131 13.09 -0.18 -6.13
CA VAL A 131 11.89 0.68 -6.05
C VAL A 131 11.48 0.88 -4.59
N ILE A 132 11.47 -0.19 -3.78
CA ILE A 132 11.18 -0.14 -2.34
C ILE A 132 12.20 0.74 -1.59
N ILE A 133 13.48 0.65 -1.94
CA ILE A 133 14.54 1.43 -1.30
C ILE A 133 14.45 2.91 -1.68
N LEU A 134 14.13 3.21 -2.94
CA LEU A 134 14.25 4.56 -3.49
C LEU A 134 12.95 5.36 -3.45
N TYR A 135 11.77 4.73 -3.36
CA TYR A 135 10.51 5.49 -3.39
C TYR A 135 10.39 6.61 -2.33
N PRO A 136 10.93 6.50 -1.09
CA PRO A 136 10.81 7.59 -0.11
C PRO A 136 11.51 8.87 -0.57
N SER A 137 12.55 8.75 -1.40
CA SER A 137 13.24 9.89 -2.00
C SER A 137 12.34 10.71 -2.93
N ALA A 138 11.29 10.10 -3.50
CA ALA A 138 10.39 10.75 -4.44
C ALA A 138 9.73 12.01 -3.85
N LYS A 139 9.45 12.05 -2.54
CA LYS A 139 8.87 13.22 -1.86
C LYS A 139 9.73 14.48 -2.02
N ARG A 140 11.04 14.32 -2.25
CA ARG A 140 12.01 15.41 -2.38
C ARG A 140 12.21 15.89 -3.80
N VAL A 141 11.80 15.12 -4.81
CA VAL A 141 12.15 15.39 -6.23
C VAL A 141 10.97 15.31 -7.19
N PHE A 142 9.95 14.50 -6.89
CA PHE A 142 8.88 14.19 -7.81
C PHE A 142 7.56 14.86 -7.37
N PRO A 143 6.78 15.47 -8.28
CA PRO A 143 5.54 16.18 -7.91
C PRO A 143 4.45 15.29 -7.30
N ILE A 144 4.39 14.02 -7.72
CA ILE A 144 3.36 13.06 -7.30
C ILE A 144 4.07 11.80 -6.75
N PRO A 145 4.76 11.87 -5.59
CA PRO A 145 5.49 10.70 -5.05
C PRO A 145 4.60 9.48 -4.82
N GLN A 146 3.29 9.69 -4.64
CA GLN A 146 2.25 8.67 -4.59
C GLN A 146 2.23 7.77 -5.85
N LEU A 147 2.60 8.29 -7.02
CA LEU A 147 2.74 7.48 -8.23
C LEU A 147 3.90 6.48 -8.11
N VAL A 148 5.03 6.91 -7.55
CA VAL A 148 6.19 6.03 -7.34
C VAL A 148 5.85 4.94 -6.32
N LEU A 149 5.13 5.30 -5.25
CA LEU A 149 4.58 4.33 -4.29
C LEU A 149 3.62 3.35 -4.97
N ALA A 150 2.69 3.86 -5.79
CA ALA A 150 1.72 3.04 -6.51
C ALA A 150 2.40 2.04 -7.46
N ILE A 151 3.47 2.44 -8.15
CA ILE A 151 4.29 1.54 -8.96
C ILE A 151 4.98 0.48 -8.08
N ALA A 152 5.52 0.86 -6.92
CA ALA A 152 6.09 -0.09 -5.96
C ALA A 152 5.06 -1.13 -5.50
N TRP A 153 3.82 -0.70 -5.24
CA TRP A 153 2.71 -1.59 -4.88
C TRP A 153 2.25 -2.46 -6.05
N GLY A 154 2.39 -1.96 -7.28
CA GLY A 154 2.13 -2.74 -8.49
C GLY A 154 2.96 -4.02 -8.57
N PHE A 155 4.15 -4.08 -7.97
CA PHE A 155 4.91 -5.34 -7.88
C PHE A 155 4.18 -6.43 -7.12
N ALA A 156 3.28 -6.10 -6.18
CA ALA A 156 2.44 -7.09 -5.51
C ALA A 156 1.57 -7.86 -6.54
N VAL A 157 1.06 -7.17 -7.57
CA VAL A 157 0.32 -7.81 -8.67
C VAL A 157 1.26 -8.65 -9.54
N LEU A 158 2.38 -8.07 -9.98
CA LEU A 158 3.29 -8.75 -10.90
C LEU A 158 3.84 -10.04 -10.30
N ILE A 159 4.34 -9.97 -9.06
CA ILE A 159 4.93 -11.10 -8.33
C ILE A 159 3.87 -12.18 -8.07
N SER A 160 2.70 -11.81 -7.56
CA SER A 160 1.67 -12.79 -7.20
C SER A 160 1.02 -13.45 -8.41
N TRP A 161 0.84 -12.72 -9.51
CA TRP A 161 0.32 -13.29 -10.76
C TRP A 161 1.33 -14.24 -11.39
N SER A 162 2.59 -13.79 -11.52
CA SER A 162 3.64 -14.58 -12.14
C SER A 162 4.02 -15.79 -11.29
N ALA A 163 3.78 -15.77 -9.98
CA ALA A 163 4.00 -16.92 -9.12
C ALA A 163 3.18 -18.15 -9.57
N VAL A 164 2.00 -17.92 -10.15
CA VAL A 164 1.10 -18.96 -10.68
C VAL A 164 1.43 -19.28 -12.14
N THR A 165 1.60 -18.25 -12.98
CA THR A 165 1.64 -18.40 -14.45
C THR A 165 3.04 -18.45 -15.04
N ALA A 166 4.07 -18.12 -14.24
CA ALA A 166 5.45 -17.89 -14.68
C ALA A 166 5.59 -16.87 -15.84
N ASN A 167 4.58 -16.00 -16.02
CA ASN A 167 4.53 -15.01 -17.10
C ASN A 167 3.72 -13.77 -16.67
N LEU A 168 3.73 -12.72 -17.51
CA LEU A 168 2.84 -11.56 -17.39
C LEU A 168 1.91 -11.53 -18.60
N GLU A 169 0.61 -11.59 -18.33
CA GLU A 169 -0.44 -11.66 -19.33
C GLU A 169 -1.13 -10.30 -19.49
N PRO A 170 -1.90 -10.08 -20.57
CA PRO A 170 -2.71 -8.86 -20.71
C PRO A 170 -3.61 -8.59 -19.49
N ALA A 171 -4.19 -9.64 -18.89
CA ALA A 171 -4.98 -9.53 -17.66
C ALA A 171 -4.14 -9.04 -16.47
N THR A 172 -2.87 -9.45 -16.37
CA THR A 172 -1.94 -8.95 -15.34
C THR A 172 -1.78 -7.45 -15.43
N TRP A 173 -1.63 -6.90 -16.63
CA TRP A 173 -1.44 -5.46 -16.83
C TRP A 173 -2.69 -4.64 -16.55
N LEU A 174 -3.88 -5.19 -16.85
CA LEU A 174 -5.15 -4.57 -16.46
C LEU A 174 -5.28 -4.47 -14.94
N LEU A 175 -5.00 -5.57 -14.23
CA LEU A 175 -5.02 -5.59 -12.77
C LEU A 175 -3.94 -4.67 -12.18
N TRP A 176 -2.72 -4.69 -12.74
CA TRP A 176 -1.62 -3.82 -12.32
C TRP A 176 -1.99 -2.34 -12.46
N GLY A 177 -2.56 -1.95 -13.61
CA GLY A 177 -3.03 -0.59 -13.83
C GLY A 177 -4.16 -0.20 -12.88
N ALA A 178 -5.10 -1.12 -12.63
CA ALA A 178 -6.18 -0.89 -11.67
C ALA A 178 -5.63 -0.66 -10.26
N THR A 179 -4.64 -1.46 -9.83
CA THR A 179 -3.95 -1.31 -8.55
C THR A 179 -3.20 0.01 -8.47
N VAL A 180 -2.44 0.40 -9.50
CA VAL A 180 -1.71 1.67 -9.51
C VAL A 180 -2.65 2.86 -9.35
N LEU A 181 -3.75 2.90 -10.12
CA LEU A 181 -4.74 3.96 -10.04
C LEU A 181 -5.50 3.94 -8.71
N TRP A 182 -5.80 2.76 -8.19
CA TRP A 182 -6.47 2.62 -6.90
C TRP A 182 -5.60 3.16 -5.77
N THR A 183 -4.30 2.80 -5.80
CA THR A 183 -3.29 3.32 -4.88
C THR A 183 -3.13 4.83 -4.99
N LEU A 184 -3.07 5.38 -6.20
CA LEU A 184 -3.09 6.83 -6.39
C LEU A 184 -4.33 7.49 -5.76
N GLY A 185 -5.51 6.88 -5.90
CA GLY A 185 -6.75 7.36 -5.32
C GLY A 185 -6.67 7.44 -3.79
N PHE A 186 -6.57 6.30 -3.12
CA PHE A 186 -6.61 6.29 -1.65
C PHE A 186 -5.36 6.92 -1.00
N ASP A 187 -4.19 6.89 -1.65
CA ASP A 187 -2.97 7.47 -1.09
C ASP A 187 -2.91 8.99 -1.31
N THR A 188 -3.59 9.51 -2.34
CA THR A 188 -3.85 10.96 -2.44
C THR A 188 -4.81 11.41 -1.34
N VAL A 189 -5.85 10.65 -1.03
CA VAL A 189 -6.72 10.93 0.14
C VAL A 189 -5.90 10.93 1.43
N TYR A 190 -4.97 9.99 1.58
CA TYR A 190 -4.07 9.94 2.72
C TYR A 190 -3.16 11.18 2.77
N ALA A 191 -2.61 11.61 1.65
CA ALA A 191 -1.79 12.82 1.57
C ALA A 191 -2.57 14.11 1.84
N MET A 192 -3.88 14.14 1.58
CA MET A 192 -4.72 15.31 1.89
C MET A 192 -4.78 15.60 3.40
N SER A 193 -4.61 14.59 4.28
CA SER A 193 -4.55 14.85 5.73
C SER A 193 -3.28 15.57 6.18
N ASP A 194 -2.19 15.40 5.42
CA ASP A 194 -0.86 15.90 5.77
C ASP A 194 -0.51 17.19 5.00
N ARG A 195 -1.44 17.73 4.20
CA ARG A 195 -1.24 18.88 3.30
C ARG A 195 -0.59 20.09 3.97
N GLU A 196 -1.10 20.51 5.13
CA GLU A 196 -0.58 21.69 5.85
C GLU A 196 0.87 21.48 6.31
N ASP A 197 1.20 20.26 6.74
CA ASP A 197 2.54 19.95 7.21
C ASP A 197 3.50 19.82 6.02
N ASP A 198 3.07 19.17 4.92
CA ASP A 198 3.83 19.06 3.68
C ASP A 198 4.29 20.43 3.15
N ILE A 199 3.41 21.45 3.20
CA ILE A 199 3.72 22.84 2.82
C ILE A 199 4.82 23.42 3.71
N LYS A 200 4.70 23.26 5.03
CA LYS A 200 5.66 23.83 6.01
C LYS A 200 7.06 23.25 5.83
N ILE A 201 7.16 21.96 5.54
CA ILE A 201 8.44 21.24 5.39
C ILE A 201 8.98 21.28 3.96
N GLY A 202 8.20 21.78 2.99
CA GLY A 202 8.61 21.91 1.60
C GLY A 202 8.75 20.58 0.85
N VAL A 203 8.03 19.53 1.26
CA VAL A 203 7.98 18.26 0.51
C VAL A 203 6.87 18.28 -0.53
N ARG A 204 6.99 17.45 -1.56
CA ARG A 204 5.97 17.31 -2.60
C ARG A 204 5.00 16.19 -2.24
N SER A 205 3.74 16.35 -2.62
CA SER A 205 2.71 15.31 -2.54
C SER A 205 1.65 15.52 -3.62
N SER A 206 0.94 14.46 -3.99
CA SER A 206 -0.17 14.53 -4.94
C SER A 206 -1.26 15.49 -4.47
N ALA A 207 -1.50 15.55 -3.16
CA ALA A 207 -2.43 16.51 -2.55
C ALA A 207 -2.01 17.96 -2.80
N LEU A 208 -0.70 18.27 -2.80
CA LEU A 208 -0.20 19.59 -3.16
C LEU A 208 -0.21 19.84 -4.67
N PHE A 209 0.19 18.85 -5.46
CA PHE A 209 0.22 18.96 -6.91
C PHE A 209 -1.17 19.24 -7.51
N PHE A 210 -2.20 18.52 -7.05
CA PHE A 210 -3.57 18.73 -7.52
C PHE A 210 -4.28 19.91 -6.83
N GLY A 211 -3.78 20.36 -5.67
CA GLY A 211 -4.34 21.50 -4.94
C GLY A 211 -5.83 21.33 -4.66
N ASP A 212 -6.62 22.34 -4.97
CA ASP A 212 -8.08 22.32 -4.76
C ASP A 212 -8.80 21.26 -5.60
N ARG A 213 -8.15 20.74 -6.66
CA ARG A 213 -8.67 19.68 -7.53
C ARG A 213 -8.30 18.27 -7.07
N ALA A 214 -7.73 18.11 -5.88
CA ALA A 214 -7.37 16.79 -5.34
C ALA A 214 -8.58 15.84 -5.23
N PRO A 215 -9.79 16.27 -4.79
CA PRO A 215 -10.98 15.41 -4.80
C PRO A 215 -11.35 14.93 -6.21
N GLU A 216 -11.28 15.80 -7.22
CA GLU A 216 -11.54 15.46 -8.63
C GLU A 216 -10.52 14.46 -9.16
N ALA A 217 -9.23 14.65 -8.85
CA ALA A 217 -8.19 13.69 -9.21
C ALA A 217 -8.45 12.30 -8.60
N VAL A 218 -8.80 12.24 -7.30
CA VAL A 218 -9.17 10.99 -6.62
C VAL A 218 -10.37 10.32 -7.29
N GLY A 219 -11.41 11.10 -7.62
CA GLY A 219 -12.59 10.59 -8.33
C GLY A 219 -12.24 9.98 -9.69
N ILE A 220 -11.37 10.65 -10.46
CA ILE A 220 -10.88 10.14 -11.76
C ILE A 220 -10.09 8.84 -11.57
N PHE A 221 -9.21 8.77 -10.56
CA PHE A 221 -8.43 7.57 -10.29
C PHE A 221 -9.34 6.38 -9.93
N PHE A 222 -10.33 6.55 -9.06
CA PHE A 222 -11.27 5.48 -8.74
C PHE A 222 -12.16 5.09 -9.92
N ALA A 223 -12.63 6.05 -10.73
CA ALA A 223 -13.40 5.76 -11.93
C ALA A 223 -12.57 4.95 -12.94
N ALA A 224 -11.30 5.31 -13.13
CA ALA A 224 -10.39 4.61 -14.02
C ALA A 224 -10.01 3.22 -13.48
N THR A 225 -9.83 3.06 -12.16
CA THR A 225 -9.72 1.75 -11.50
C THR A 225 -10.94 0.88 -11.81
N ALA A 226 -12.15 1.41 -11.61
CA ALA A 226 -13.38 0.67 -11.91
C ALA A 226 -13.44 0.26 -13.39
N GLY A 227 -13.10 1.16 -14.31
CA GLY A 227 -13.04 0.87 -15.75
C GLY A 227 -12.05 -0.25 -16.11
N LEU A 228 -10.86 -0.26 -15.51
CA LEU A 228 -9.88 -1.34 -15.72
C LEU A 228 -10.36 -2.66 -15.11
N LEU A 229 -11.02 -2.65 -13.95
CA LEU A 229 -11.60 -3.84 -13.35
C LEU A 229 -12.79 -4.39 -14.14
N VAL A 230 -13.63 -3.53 -14.74
CA VAL A 230 -14.65 -3.95 -15.72
C VAL A 230 -13.99 -4.67 -16.88
N ARG A 231 -12.96 -4.06 -17.49
CA ARG A 231 -12.25 -4.68 -18.61
C ARG A 231 -11.60 -6.01 -18.22
N LEU A 232 -11.01 -6.09 -17.03
CA LEU A 232 -10.43 -7.31 -16.48
C LEU A 232 -11.50 -8.41 -16.32
N GLY A 233 -12.64 -8.09 -15.73
CA GLY A 233 -13.75 -9.03 -15.55
C GLY A 233 -14.28 -9.58 -16.86
N LEU A 234 -14.36 -8.75 -17.91
CA LEU A 234 -14.72 -9.20 -19.26
C LEU A 234 -13.67 -10.09 -19.90
N VAL A 235 -12.37 -9.74 -19.80
CA VAL A 235 -11.27 -10.53 -20.39
C VAL A 235 -11.11 -11.88 -19.70
N MET A 236 -11.32 -11.92 -18.39
CA MET A 236 -11.18 -13.13 -17.59
C MET A 236 -12.48 -13.96 -17.54
N GLU A 237 -13.56 -13.47 -18.13
CA GLU A 237 -14.90 -14.08 -18.12
C GLU A 237 -15.42 -14.34 -16.70
N LEU A 238 -15.24 -13.36 -15.80
CA LEU A 238 -15.67 -13.49 -14.41
C LEU A 238 -17.19 -13.50 -14.28
N HIS A 239 -17.67 -14.38 -13.41
CA HIS A 239 -19.07 -14.63 -13.15
C HIS A 239 -19.74 -13.51 -12.34
N PHE A 240 -21.07 -13.62 -12.18
CA PHE A 240 -21.93 -12.57 -11.63
C PHE A 240 -21.52 -12.03 -10.24
N SER A 241 -20.93 -12.89 -9.40
CA SER A 241 -20.46 -12.51 -8.07
C SER A 241 -19.39 -11.41 -8.09
N PHE A 242 -18.49 -11.40 -9.10
CA PHE A 242 -17.52 -10.31 -9.31
C PHE A 242 -18.20 -8.97 -9.63
N TRP A 243 -19.23 -9.00 -10.48
CA TRP A 243 -19.94 -7.79 -10.89
C TRP A 243 -20.71 -7.14 -9.75
N ILE A 244 -21.26 -7.94 -8.82
CA ILE A 244 -21.89 -7.45 -7.59
C ILE A 244 -20.86 -6.71 -6.73
N THR A 245 -19.72 -7.33 -6.43
CA THR A 245 -18.72 -6.71 -5.55
C THR A 245 -18.06 -5.50 -6.18
N LEU A 246 -17.83 -5.51 -7.49
CA LEU A 246 -17.36 -4.33 -8.24
C LEU A 246 -18.38 -3.19 -8.19
N SER A 247 -19.68 -3.50 -8.26
CA SER A 247 -20.73 -2.48 -8.11
C SER A 247 -20.72 -1.88 -6.70
N ILE A 248 -20.60 -2.71 -5.66
CA ILE A 248 -20.49 -2.26 -4.27
C ILE A 248 -19.24 -1.37 -4.08
N ALA A 249 -18.09 -1.79 -4.60
CA ALA A 249 -16.84 -1.02 -4.55
C ALA A 249 -16.99 0.34 -5.24
N THR A 250 -17.59 0.35 -6.44
CA THR A 250 -17.79 1.57 -7.23
C THR A 250 -18.73 2.54 -6.53
N LEU A 251 -19.83 2.07 -5.92
CA LEU A 251 -20.70 2.90 -5.10
C LEU A 251 -19.97 3.47 -3.88
N GLY A 252 -19.12 2.66 -3.24
CA GLY A 252 -18.24 3.11 -2.15
C GLY A 252 -17.30 4.23 -2.58
N TRP A 253 -16.67 4.11 -3.75
CA TRP A 253 -15.80 5.15 -4.30
C TRP A 253 -16.54 6.42 -4.73
N ILE A 254 -17.74 6.30 -5.30
CA ILE A 254 -18.61 7.45 -5.58
C ILE A 254 -18.94 8.18 -4.27
N TRP A 255 -19.30 7.43 -3.22
CA TRP A 255 -19.58 8.02 -1.91
C TRP A 255 -18.33 8.70 -1.32
N HIS A 256 -17.15 8.09 -1.40
CA HIS A 256 -15.89 8.72 -1.00
C HIS A 256 -15.65 10.04 -1.75
N TYR A 257 -15.81 10.03 -3.07
CA TYR A 257 -15.68 11.24 -3.90
C TYR A 257 -16.64 12.35 -3.43
N THR A 258 -17.92 12.04 -3.17
CA THR A 258 -18.88 13.03 -2.69
C THR A 258 -18.51 13.61 -1.33
N ARG A 259 -17.95 12.80 -0.41
CA ARG A 259 -17.47 13.29 0.90
C ARG A 259 -16.27 14.20 0.76
N LEU A 260 -15.31 13.85 -0.11
CA LEU A 260 -14.08 14.62 -0.31
C LEU A 260 -14.31 16.01 -0.94
N ARG A 261 -15.46 16.23 -1.59
CA ARG A 261 -15.85 17.52 -2.16
C ARG A 261 -16.57 18.45 -1.18
N GLN A 262 -16.81 18.01 0.05
CA GLN A 262 -17.44 18.86 1.06
C GLN A 262 -16.47 19.98 1.49
N PRO A 263 -16.89 21.27 1.48
CA PRO A 263 -16.00 22.40 1.80
C PRO A 263 -15.34 22.31 3.17
N ASP A 264 -16.09 21.83 4.18
CA ASP A 264 -15.65 21.77 5.58
C ASP A 264 -15.42 20.32 6.04
N ILE A 265 -14.75 19.51 5.21
CA ILE A 265 -14.45 18.11 5.55
C ILE A 265 -13.56 18.01 6.81
N PRO A 266 -13.99 17.31 7.87
CA PRO A 266 -13.16 17.11 9.05
C PRO A 266 -11.92 16.26 8.74
N LYS A 267 -10.74 16.66 9.24
CA LYS A 267 -9.46 15.92 9.05
C LYS A 267 -9.54 14.40 9.30
N PRO A 268 -10.28 13.88 10.31
CA PRO A 268 -10.39 12.44 10.53
C PRO A 268 -11.03 11.65 9.37
N VAL A 269 -11.82 12.30 8.50
CA VAL A 269 -12.51 11.65 7.37
C VAL A 269 -11.51 11.08 6.36
N TYR A 270 -10.37 11.74 6.14
CA TYR A 270 -9.32 11.22 5.24
C TYR A 270 -8.82 9.83 5.68
N GLY A 271 -8.58 9.67 6.99
CA GLY A 271 -8.18 8.38 7.57
C GLY A 271 -9.29 7.33 7.55
N GLU A 272 -10.55 7.75 7.67
CA GLU A 272 -11.72 6.88 7.54
C GLU A 272 -11.84 6.32 6.11
N VAL A 273 -11.74 7.18 5.09
CA VAL A 273 -11.80 6.81 3.67
C VAL A 273 -10.65 5.86 3.30
N PHE A 274 -9.44 6.12 3.79
CA PHE A 274 -8.30 5.20 3.62
C PHE A 274 -8.60 3.82 4.22
N ARG A 275 -9.11 3.76 5.46
CA ARG A 275 -9.47 2.50 6.12
C ARG A 275 -10.61 1.76 5.42
N GLN A 276 -11.58 2.48 4.88
CA GLN A 276 -12.68 1.88 4.11
C GLN A 276 -12.19 1.26 2.80
N ASN A 277 -11.15 1.84 2.17
CA ASN A 277 -10.54 1.22 1.00
C ASN A 277 -9.92 -0.14 1.32
N VAL A 278 -9.39 -0.37 2.54
CA VAL A 278 -8.96 -1.72 2.96
C VAL A 278 -10.12 -2.73 2.81
N TRP A 279 -11.31 -2.37 3.29
CA TRP A 279 -12.50 -3.23 3.23
C TRP A 279 -13.05 -3.40 1.81
N ILE A 280 -13.10 -2.32 1.02
CA ILE A 280 -13.43 -2.40 -0.41
C ILE A 280 -12.47 -3.38 -1.11
N GLY A 281 -11.20 -3.34 -0.73
CA GLY A 281 -10.17 -4.28 -1.11
C GLY A 281 -10.58 -5.75 -0.93
N PHE A 282 -11.01 -6.09 0.29
CA PHE A 282 -11.49 -7.44 0.63
C PHE A 282 -12.82 -7.81 -0.02
N VAL A 283 -13.73 -6.84 -0.21
CA VAL A 283 -14.99 -7.05 -0.94
C VAL A 283 -14.71 -7.44 -2.40
N LEU A 284 -13.81 -6.73 -3.06
CA LEU A 284 -13.35 -7.07 -4.41
C LEU A 284 -12.64 -8.42 -4.43
N LEU A 285 -11.79 -8.73 -3.44
CA LEU A 285 -11.13 -10.04 -3.33
C LEU A 285 -12.17 -11.17 -3.27
N PHE A 286 -13.20 -11.03 -2.43
CA PHE A 286 -14.27 -12.03 -2.33
C PHE A 286 -14.94 -12.26 -3.69
N GLY A 287 -15.30 -11.20 -4.41
CA GLY A 287 -15.92 -11.34 -5.73
C GLY A 287 -14.98 -11.87 -6.81
N MET A 288 -13.67 -11.60 -6.73
CA MET A 288 -12.68 -12.20 -7.63
C MET A 288 -12.53 -13.70 -7.39
N ILE A 289 -12.54 -14.15 -6.14
CA ILE A 289 -12.50 -15.57 -5.79
C ILE A 289 -13.78 -16.26 -6.24
N ALA A 290 -14.93 -15.76 -5.77
CA ALA A 290 -16.24 -16.30 -6.10
C ALA A 290 -16.46 -16.32 -7.62
N GLY A 291 -16.19 -15.20 -8.28
CA GLY A 291 -16.42 -15.02 -9.71
C GLY A 291 -15.45 -15.76 -10.61
N SER A 292 -14.37 -16.32 -10.06
CA SER A 292 -13.48 -17.24 -10.78
C SER A 292 -13.93 -18.70 -10.69
N ILE A 293 -14.81 -19.04 -9.73
CA ILE A 293 -15.24 -20.42 -9.47
C ILE A 293 -16.67 -20.66 -9.98
N PHE A 294 -17.58 -19.70 -9.76
CA PHE A 294 -19.02 -19.85 -10.01
C PHE A 294 -19.72 -18.54 -10.42
#